data_AF-A0A1D2R338-F1
#
_entry.id   AF-A0A1D2R338-F1
#
_cell.length_a   1.000
_cell.length_b   1.000
_cell.length_c   1.000
_cell.angle_alpha   90.00
_cell.angle_beta   90.00
_cell.angle_gamma   90.00
#
_symmetry.space_group_name_H-M   'P 1'
#
loop_
_entity.id
_entity.type
_entity.pdbx_description
1 polymer ?
#
loop_
_entity_poly.entity_id
_entity_poly.type
_entity_poly.pdbx_seq_one_letter_code
_entity_poly.pdbx_strand_id
1 'polypeptide(L)'
;MPCLVAHIALGWIIYLVLHMRYEGVERYRAVILLGSILPDAKVFLAAPMMFFNMNAAESIMVVMHSPLGAFLLGVFTASFFKDFKVVLALFVIGIASHFALDITMYPFGGVHHYLLLYPLSYEPIGIEAFWAVDCLTLGLVILAIIMTLLIKFFINNKRKWKIIKKYYLE
;
A
#
# COMPACT_ATOMS: atom_id res chain seq x y z
N MET A 1 -1.05 -3.86 -13.42
CA MET A 1 -0.08 -2.77 -13.67
C MET A 1 1.32 -3.31 -13.37
N PRO A 2 2.36 -2.93 -14.14
CA PRO A 2 3.71 -3.49 -14.03
C PRO A 2 4.39 -3.26 -12.66
N CYS A 3 3.78 -2.48 -11.76
CA CYS A 3 4.36 -2.01 -10.50
C CYS A 3 3.67 -2.55 -9.24
N LEU A 4 2.81 -3.58 -9.34
CA LEU A 4 2.18 -4.21 -8.16
C LEU A 4 3.23 -4.63 -7.12
N VAL A 5 4.38 -5.11 -7.58
CA VAL A 5 5.52 -5.48 -6.74
C VAL A 5 6.08 -4.28 -5.98
N ALA A 6 6.16 -3.10 -6.61
CA ALA A 6 6.63 -1.87 -5.96
C ALA A 6 5.67 -1.42 -4.84
N HIS A 7 4.36 -1.54 -5.08
CA HIS A 7 3.32 -1.23 -4.11
C HIS A 7 3.32 -2.18 -2.91
N ILE A 8 3.54 -3.48 -3.15
CA ILE A 8 3.73 -4.47 -2.08
C ILE A 8 5.02 -4.17 -1.31
N ALA A 9 6.12 -3.85 -2.00
CA ALA A 9 7.38 -3.51 -1.36
C ALA A 9 7.26 -2.25 -0.47
N LEU A 10 6.57 -1.22 -0.94
CA LEU A 10 6.31 -0.02 -0.15
C LEU A 10 5.39 -0.30 1.05
N GLY A 11 4.31 -1.06 0.85
CA GLY A 11 3.46 -1.51 1.95
C GLY A 11 4.23 -2.33 2.99
N TRP A 12 5.19 -3.14 2.55
CA TRP A 12 6.09 -3.89 3.41
C TRP A 12 7.01 -2.97 4.22
N ILE A 13 7.61 -1.97 3.57
CA ILE A 13 8.42 -0.94 4.24
C ILE A 13 7.61 -0.23 5.33
N ILE A 14 6.36 0.14 5.04
CA ILE A 14 5.46 0.78 6.02
C ILE A 14 5.15 -0.16 7.18
N TYR A 15 4.82 -1.42 6.89
CA TYR A 15 4.63 -2.44 7.92
C TYR A 15 5.86 -2.53 8.84
N LEU A 16 7.05 -2.58 8.26
CA LEU A 16 8.31 -2.64 8.97
C LEU A 16 8.52 -1.42 9.89
N VAL A 17 8.25 -0.21 9.40
CA VAL A 17 8.30 1.02 10.20
C VAL A 17 7.31 0.98 11.36
N LEU A 18 6.07 0.54 11.11
CA LEU A 18 5.05 0.42 12.15
C LEU A 18 5.40 -0.66 13.18
N HIS A 19 5.96 -1.79 12.73
CA HIS A 19 6.36 -2.90 13.60
C HIS A 19 7.51 -2.52 14.54
N MET A 20 8.40 -1.62 14.12
CA MET A 20 9.44 -1.08 15.00
C MET A 20 8.89 -0.22 16.15
N ARG A 21 7.72 0.40 15.94
CA ARG A 21 7.14 1.38 16.86
C ARG A 21 5.99 0.85 17.72
N TYR A 22 5.17 -0.05 17.17
CA TYR A 22 3.93 -0.51 17.78
C TYR A 22 3.93 -2.02 17.97
N GLU A 23 3.79 -2.46 19.23
CA GLU A 23 3.61 -3.87 19.57
C GLU A 23 2.25 -4.37 19.08
N GLY A 24 2.18 -5.61 18.57
CA GLY A 24 0.92 -6.19 18.08
C GLY A 24 0.60 -5.91 16.61
N VAL A 25 1.35 -5.03 15.93
CA VAL A 25 1.13 -4.70 14.50
C VAL A 25 1.30 -5.91 13.58
N GLU A 26 2.06 -6.93 13.99
CA GLU A 26 2.26 -8.16 13.22
C GLU A 26 0.95 -8.85 12.83
N ARG A 27 -0.09 -8.75 13.67
CA ARG A 27 -1.41 -9.34 13.38
C ARG A 27 -2.15 -8.63 12.23
N TYR A 28 -1.76 -7.39 11.92
CA TYR A 28 -2.35 -6.58 10.86
C TYR A 28 -1.47 -6.45 9.61
N ARG A 29 -0.37 -7.21 9.52
CA ARG A 29 0.53 -7.20 8.36
C ARG A 29 -0.23 -7.35 7.04
N ALA A 30 -1.17 -8.30 6.98
CA ALA A 30 -1.97 -8.55 5.78
C ALA A 30 -2.84 -7.33 5.42
N VAL A 31 -3.43 -6.66 6.41
CA VAL A 31 -4.26 -5.46 6.19
C VAL A 31 -3.43 -4.33 5.57
N ILE A 32 -2.23 -4.09 6.08
CA ILE A 32 -1.34 -3.03 5.56
C ILE A 32 -0.95 -3.31 4.10
N LEU A 33 -0.58 -4.56 3.80
CA LEU A 33 -0.22 -4.97 2.44
C LEU A 33 -1.43 -4.93 1.50
N LEU A 34 -2.59 -5.37 1.96
CA LEU A 34 -3.83 -5.27 1.18
C LEU A 34 -4.17 -3.81 0.89
N GLY A 35 -4.01 -2.92 1.88
CA GLY A 35 -4.22 -1.48 1.69
C GLY A 35 -3.31 -0.87 0.63
N SER A 36 -2.05 -1.29 0.55
CA SER A 36 -1.11 -0.75 -0.46
C SER A 36 -1.39 -1.22 -1.88
N ILE A 37 -2.24 -2.22 -2.08
CA ILE A 37 -2.67 -2.70 -3.40
C ILE A 37 -4.18 -2.54 -3.64
N LEU A 38 -4.92 -2.05 -2.64
CA LEU A 38 -6.38 -1.96 -2.69
C LEU A 38 -6.89 -1.12 -3.86
N PRO A 39 -6.27 0.04 -4.21
CA PRO A 39 -6.70 0.80 -5.37
C PRO A 39 -6.54 0.02 -6.69
N ASP A 40 -5.55 -0.88 -6.75
CA ASP A 40 -5.31 -1.77 -7.89
C ASP A 40 -6.21 -3.01 -7.91
N ALA A 41 -6.94 -3.30 -6.82
CA ALA A 41 -7.90 -4.41 -6.77
C ALA A 41 -9.04 -4.24 -7.79
N LYS A 42 -9.19 -3.03 -8.35
CA LYS A 42 -10.08 -2.71 -9.47
C LYS A 42 -10.01 -3.70 -10.63
N VAL A 43 -8.83 -4.26 -10.90
CA VAL A 43 -8.65 -5.21 -12.01
C VAL A 43 -9.47 -6.49 -11.80
N PHE A 44 -9.57 -6.96 -10.55
CA PHE A 44 -10.32 -8.17 -10.23
C PHE A 44 -11.84 -7.97 -10.28
N LEU A 45 -12.30 -6.75 -10.00
CA LEU A 45 -13.72 -6.40 -10.04
C LEU A 45 -14.19 -5.99 -11.45
N ALA A 46 -13.32 -5.35 -12.23
CA ALA A 46 -13.64 -4.86 -13.57
C ALA A 46 -13.45 -5.94 -14.66
N ALA A 47 -12.52 -6.88 -14.49
CA ALA A 47 -12.24 -7.90 -15.51
C ALA A 47 -13.47 -8.74 -15.93
N PRO A 48 -14.36 -9.19 -15.01
CA PRO A 48 -15.60 -9.86 -15.40
C PRO A 48 -16.56 -8.94 -16.19
N MET A 49 -16.57 -7.64 -15.86
CA MET A 49 -17.47 -6.67 -16.49
C MET A 49 -17.00 -6.26 -17.89
N MET A 50 -15.71 -6.35 -18.20
CA MET A 50 -15.17 -6.12 -19.54
C MET A 50 -15.81 -7.03 -20.58
N PHE A 51 -16.23 -8.24 -20.20
CA PHE A 51 -16.93 -9.16 -21.10
C PHE A 51 -18.36 -8.72 -21.45
N PHE A 52 -18.99 -7.87 -20.64
CA PHE A 52 -20.38 -7.45 -20.81
C PHE A 52 -20.53 -6.00 -21.25
N ASN A 53 -19.70 -5.10 -20.73
CA ASN A 53 -19.73 -3.67 -21.07
C ASN A 53 -18.39 -2.99 -20.72
N MET A 54 -17.56 -2.74 -21.73
CA MET A 54 -16.24 -2.14 -21.57
C MET A 54 -16.30 -0.73 -20.95
N ASN A 55 -17.26 0.11 -21.34
CA ASN A 55 -17.36 1.49 -20.84
C ASN A 55 -17.71 1.52 -19.34
N ALA A 56 -18.57 0.60 -18.89
CA ALA A 56 -18.91 0.47 -17.48
C ALA A 56 -17.71 -0.05 -16.66
N ALA A 57 -16.96 -1.01 -17.20
CA ALA A 57 -15.75 -1.52 -16.57
C ALA A 57 -14.68 -0.43 -16.41
N GLU A 58 -14.46 0.39 -17.45
CA GLU A 58 -13.54 1.53 -17.40
C GLU A 58 -13.95 2.56 -16.35
N SER A 59 -15.23 2.92 -16.30
CA SER A 59 -15.74 3.88 -15.31
C SER A 59 -15.50 3.41 -13.87
N ILE A 60 -15.72 2.12 -13.59
CA ILE A 60 -15.47 1.52 -12.28
C ILE A 60 -13.97 1.51 -11.95
N MET A 61 -13.11 1.20 -12.92
CA MET A 61 -11.66 1.24 -12.73
C MET A 61 -11.18 2.64 -12.37
N VAL A 62 -11.70 3.68 -13.02
CA VAL A 62 -11.35 5.08 -12.73
C VAL A 62 -11.81 5.48 -11.34
N VAL A 63 -13.07 5.19 -10.98
CA VAL A 63 -13.63 5.58 -9.68
C VAL A 63 -12.90 4.87 -8.54
N MET A 64 -12.66 3.56 -8.64
CA MET A 64 -11.97 2.81 -7.59
C MET A 64 -10.49 3.17 -7.44
N HIS A 65 -9.86 3.72 -8.50
CA HIS A 65 -8.51 4.28 -8.42
C HIS A 65 -8.49 5.80 -8.13
N SER A 66 -9.60 6.37 -7.64
CA SER A 66 -9.60 7.71 -7.06
C SER A 66 -9.38 7.65 -5.54
N PRO A 67 -8.84 8.70 -4.89
CA PRO A 67 -8.68 8.70 -3.43
C PRO A 67 -9.98 8.45 -2.67
N LEU A 68 -11.08 9.04 -3.13
CA LEU A 68 -12.40 8.82 -2.54
C LEU A 68 -12.88 7.39 -2.74
N GLY A 69 -12.81 6.85 -3.96
CA GLY A 69 -13.25 5.49 -4.25
C GLY A 69 -12.42 4.44 -3.50
N ALA A 70 -11.10 4.60 -3.47
CA ALA A 70 -10.22 3.72 -2.70
C ALA A 70 -10.50 3.82 -1.19
N PHE A 71 -10.76 5.02 -0.66
CA PHE A 71 -11.15 5.19 0.74
C PHE A 71 -12.47 4.47 1.04
N LEU A 72 -13.49 4.63 0.20
CA LEU A 72 -14.77 3.94 0.35
C LEU A 72 -14.61 2.42 0.27
N LEU A 73 -13.76 1.93 -0.62
CA LEU A 73 -13.40 0.50 -0.68
C LEU A 73 -12.72 0.06 0.61
N GLY A 74 -11.81 0.86 1.17
CA GLY A 74 -11.18 0.62 2.47
C GLY A 74 -12.19 0.57 3.62
N VAL A 75 -13.18 1.47 3.64
CA VAL A 75 -14.29 1.47 4.61
C VAL A 75 -15.12 0.19 4.48
N PHE A 76 -15.49 -0.16 3.26
CA PHE A 76 -16.24 -1.39 2.97
C PHE A 76 -15.46 -2.63 3.42
N THR A 77 -14.19 -2.76 3.04
CA THR A 77 -13.34 -3.89 3.43
C THR A 77 -13.09 -3.92 4.94
N ALA A 78 -12.90 -2.77 5.60
CA ALA A 78 -12.72 -2.70 7.05
C ALA A 78 -13.95 -3.19 7.83
N SER A 79 -15.16 -3.06 7.28
CA SER A 79 -16.41 -3.48 7.95
C SER A 79 -16.48 -4.99 8.25
N PHE A 80 -15.69 -5.80 7.55
CA PHE A 80 -15.60 -7.25 7.77
C PHE A 80 -14.68 -7.62 8.96
N PHE A 81 -14.03 -6.65 9.60
CA PHE A 81 -13.10 -6.88 10.69
C PHE A 81 -13.67 -6.40 12.02
N LYS A 82 -13.45 -7.17 13.09
CA LYS A 82 -13.85 -6.80 14.46
C LYS A 82 -13.19 -5.49 14.92
N ASP A 83 -11.93 -5.27 14.52
CA ASP A 83 -11.15 -4.08 14.87
C ASP A 83 -11.32 -2.94 13.85
N PHE A 84 -12.57 -2.64 13.44
CA PHE A 84 -12.90 -1.73 12.34
C PHE A 84 -12.04 -0.45 12.31
N LYS A 85 -11.94 0.27 13.43
CA LYS A 85 -11.22 1.55 13.49
C LYS A 85 -9.73 1.41 13.21
N VAL A 86 -9.10 0.36 13.74
CA VAL A 86 -7.67 0.09 13.55
C VAL A 86 -7.43 -0.35 12.12
N VAL A 87 -8.26 -1.25 11.61
CA VAL A 87 -8.16 -1.77 10.25
C VAL A 87 -8.38 -0.66 9.22
N LEU A 88 -9.37 0.21 9.42
CA LEU A 88 -9.61 1.37 8.57
C LEU A 88 -8.40 2.31 8.56
N ALA A 89 -7.83 2.63 9.73
CA ALA A 89 -6.64 3.48 9.79
C ALA A 89 -5.45 2.87 9.02
N LEU A 90 -5.25 1.56 9.14
CA LEU A 90 -4.20 0.85 8.41
C LEU A 90 -4.47 0.79 6.90
N PHE A 91 -5.72 0.61 6.49
CA PHE A 91 -6.10 0.74 5.08
C PHE A 91 -5.84 2.13 4.54
N VAL A 92 -6.20 3.18 5.28
CA VAL A 92 -5.93 4.58 4.89
C VAL A 92 -4.43 4.81 4.71
N ILE A 93 -3.58 4.30 5.62
CA ILE A 93 -2.13 4.40 5.48
C ILE A 93 -1.64 3.65 4.23
N GLY A 94 -2.13 2.43 3.99
CA GLY A 94 -1.78 1.64 2.81
C GLY A 94 -2.20 2.34 1.50
N ILE A 95 -3.45 2.81 1.42
CA ILE A 95 -3.99 3.54 0.27
C ILE A 95 -3.22 4.85 0.03
N ALA A 96 -2.94 5.61 1.09
CA ALA A 96 -2.16 6.84 0.98
C ALA A 96 -0.75 6.56 0.44
N SER A 97 -0.13 5.46 0.86
CA SER A 97 1.17 5.06 0.34
C SER A 97 1.14 4.64 -1.12
N HIS A 98 0.05 4.01 -1.57
CA HIS A 98 -0.16 3.67 -2.96
C HIS A 98 -0.20 4.93 -3.82
N PHE A 99 -1.06 5.89 -3.47
CA PHE A 99 -1.12 7.16 -4.20
C PHE A 99 0.16 7.97 -4.11
N ALA A 100 0.85 7.94 -2.97
CA ALA A 100 2.15 8.60 -2.83
C ALA A 100 3.19 8.02 -3.80
N LEU A 101 3.17 6.71 -4.03
CA LEU A 101 4.04 6.07 -5.00
C LEU A 101 3.61 6.40 -6.43
N ASP A 102 2.32 6.29 -6.73
CA ASP A 102 1.77 6.57 -8.05
C ASP A 102 2.06 8.00 -8.51
N ILE A 103 1.91 9.01 -7.65
CA ILE A 103 2.24 10.42 -7.96
C ILE A 103 3.68 10.58 -8.47
N THR A 104 4.60 9.69 -8.06
CA THR A 104 6.01 9.73 -8.45
C THR A 104 6.33 8.93 -9.71
N MET A 105 5.40 8.13 -10.24
CA MET A 105 5.61 7.25 -11.39
C MET A 105 5.06 7.83 -12.71
N TYR A 106 5.59 7.41 -13.86
CA TYR A 106 5.16 7.78 -15.23
C TYR A 106 5.26 6.59 -16.20
N PRO A 107 4.39 6.40 -17.21
CA PRO A 107 3.12 7.07 -17.46
C PRO A 107 1.99 6.47 -16.62
N PHE A 108 2.23 5.30 -16.05
CA PHE A 108 1.24 4.59 -15.24
C PHE A 108 0.96 5.25 -13.90
N GLY A 109 1.73 6.27 -13.50
CA GLY A 109 1.53 7.20 -12.38
C GLY A 109 1.22 8.66 -12.81
N GLY A 110 1.17 8.93 -14.12
CA GLY A 110 1.27 10.27 -14.71
C GLY A 110 -0.07 10.94 -15.07
N VAL A 111 0.05 12.14 -15.64
CA VAL A 111 -0.97 13.19 -15.95
C VAL A 111 -2.06 12.74 -16.94
N HIS A 112 -2.39 11.44 -17.04
CA HIS A 112 -3.51 10.94 -17.85
C HIS A 112 -4.41 9.93 -17.14
N HIS A 113 -4.08 9.50 -15.91
CA HIS A 113 -4.79 8.38 -15.27
C HIS A 113 -5.25 8.61 -13.81
N TYR A 114 -4.76 9.67 -13.14
CA TYR A 114 -5.01 9.87 -11.70
C TYR A 114 -5.91 11.05 -11.41
N LEU A 115 -7.16 10.76 -11.10
CA LEU A 115 -8.11 11.80 -10.69
C LEU A 115 -8.01 12.04 -9.18
N LEU A 116 -6.90 12.63 -8.73
CA LEU A 116 -6.64 12.89 -7.30
C LEU A 116 -7.74 13.74 -6.66
N LEU A 117 -8.26 14.70 -7.44
CA LEU A 117 -9.29 15.64 -7.01
C LEU A 117 -10.71 15.18 -7.38
N TYR A 118 -10.92 13.96 -7.87
CA TYR A 118 -12.27 13.46 -8.17
C TYR A 118 -13.12 13.42 -6.89
N PRO A 119 -14.40 13.87 -6.94
CA PRO A 119 -15.17 14.31 -8.11
C PRO A 119 -15.12 15.82 -8.42
N LEU A 120 -14.28 16.59 -7.73
CA LEU A 120 -14.19 18.05 -7.91
C LEU A 120 -13.46 18.44 -9.20
N SER A 121 -12.51 17.63 -9.65
CA SER A 121 -11.82 17.81 -10.95
C SER A 121 -11.54 16.48 -11.62
N TYR A 122 -11.58 16.50 -12.96
CA TYR A 122 -11.19 15.40 -13.83
C TYR A 122 -9.78 15.61 -14.40
N GLU A 123 -9.09 16.68 -14.00
CA GLU A 123 -7.72 16.93 -14.39
C GLU A 123 -6.78 15.99 -13.62
N PRO A 124 -5.96 15.22 -14.33
CA PRO A 124 -4.96 14.37 -13.71
C PRO A 124 -3.76 15.19 -13.20
N ILE A 125 -3.21 14.79 -12.05
CA ILE A 125 -2.08 15.48 -11.39
C ILE A 125 -1.00 14.45 -11.04
N GLY A 126 0.25 14.71 -11.41
CA GLY A 126 1.41 13.85 -11.10
C GLY A 126 2.72 14.63 -11.11
N ILE A 127 3.72 14.14 -10.37
CA ILE A 127 5.09 14.69 -10.33
C ILE A 127 5.98 14.02 -11.39
N GLU A 128 5.65 12.78 -11.78
CA GLU A 128 6.31 12.05 -12.89
C GLU A 128 7.83 11.87 -12.71
N ALA A 129 8.28 11.72 -11.47
CA ALA A 129 9.71 11.66 -11.12
C ALA A 129 10.45 10.43 -11.67
N PHE A 130 9.76 9.32 -11.91
CA PHE A 130 10.35 8.05 -12.33
C PHE A 130 9.49 7.33 -13.38
N TRP A 131 10.10 6.63 -14.32
CA TRP A 131 9.36 5.71 -15.18
C TRP A 131 8.92 4.46 -14.40
N ALA A 132 7.64 4.11 -14.52
CA ALA A 132 6.98 3.01 -13.85
C ALA A 132 7.63 1.64 -14.18
N VAL A 133 8.24 1.53 -15.35
CA VAL A 133 8.93 0.31 -15.83
C VAL A 133 10.43 0.27 -15.46
N ASP A 134 10.96 1.31 -14.81
CA ASP A 134 12.39 1.44 -14.54
C ASP A 134 12.82 0.90 -13.16
N CYS A 135 14.13 1.02 -12.89
CA CYS A 135 14.88 0.63 -11.69
C CYS A 135 14.25 0.99 -10.34
N LEU A 136 13.24 1.86 -10.29
CA LEU A 136 12.51 2.20 -9.06
C LEU A 136 11.85 0.97 -8.42
N THR A 137 11.23 0.10 -9.23
CA THR A 137 10.61 -1.14 -8.72
C THR A 137 11.67 -2.04 -8.09
N LEU A 138 12.82 -2.20 -8.76
CA LEU A 138 13.95 -2.98 -8.22
C LEU A 138 14.54 -2.32 -6.96
N GLY A 139 14.69 -0.99 -6.96
CA GLY A 139 15.20 -0.22 -5.83
C GLY A 139 14.32 -0.33 -4.59
N LEU A 140 12.99 -0.26 -4.74
CA LEU A 140 12.04 -0.45 -3.64
C LEU A 140 12.07 -1.88 -3.10
N VAL A 141 12.21 -2.89 -3.97
CA VAL A 141 12.37 -4.28 -3.53
C VAL A 141 13.68 -4.47 -2.77
N ILE A 142 14.80 -3.96 -3.28
CA ILE A 142 16.09 -4.01 -2.60
C ILE A 142 16.01 -3.30 -1.24
N LEU A 143 15.40 -2.12 -1.19
CA LEU A 143 15.21 -1.36 0.03
C LEU A 143 14.37 -2.14 1.05
N ALA A 144 13.26 -2.75 0.60
CA ALA A 144 12.42 -3.59 1.45
C ALA A 144 13.19 -4.79 2.02
N ILE A 145 14.05 -5.43 1.22
CA ILE A 145 14.94 -6.52 1.67
C ILE A 145 15.92 -6.00 2.73
N ILE A 146 16.63 -4.90 2.46
CA ILE A 146 17.60 -4.29 3.38
C ILE A 146 16.93 -3.95 4.71
N MET A 147 15.78 -3.26 4.67
CA MET A 147 15.04 -2.89 5.88
C MET A 147 14.57 -4.13 6.66
N THR A 148 14.15 -5.19 5.97
CA THR A 148 13.78 -6.46 6.60
C THR A 148 14.95 -7.07 7.37
N LEU A 149 16.14 -7.09 6.76
CA LEU A 149 17.35 -7.64 7.39
C LEU A 149 17.75 -6.80 8.61
N LEU A 150 17.76 -5.47 8.48
CA LEU A 150 18.07 -4.56 9.57
C LEU A 150 17.12 -4.72 10.75
N ILE A 151 15.81 -4.77 10.49
CA ILE A 151 14.81 -4.91 11.55
C ILE A 151 14.91 -6.27 12.24
N LYS A 152 15.11 -7.35 11.49
CA LYS A 152 15.38 -8.67 12.08
C LYS A 152 16.62 -8.65 12.97
N PHE A 153 17.69 -7.97 12.54
CA PHE A 153 18.90 -7.82 13.35
C PHE A 153 18.62 -7.05 14.65
N PHE A 154 17.94 -5.90 14.59
CA PHE A 154 17.61 -5.11 15.78
C PHE A 154 16.65 -5.82 16.74
N ILE A 155 15.62 -6.50 16.22
CA ILE A 155 14.67 -7.26 17.04
C ILE A 155 15.38 -8.43 17.74
N ASN A 156 16.19 -9.20 17.01
CA ASN A 156 16.96 -10.30 17.60
C ASN A 156 17.92 -9.83 18.69
N ASN A 157 18.59 -8.69 18.48
CA ASN A 157 19.49 -8.11 19.49
C ASN A 157 18.73 -7.62 20.72
N LYS A 158 17.60 -6.91 20.57
CA LYS A 158 16.75 -6.51 21.71
C LYS A 158 16.28 -7.71 22.54
N ARG A 159 15.88 -8.80 21.88
CA ARG A 159 15.43 -10.03 22.56
C ARG A 159 16.57 -10.71 23.33
N LYS A 160 17.76 -10.82 22.73
CA LYS A 160 18.97 -11.34 23.40
C LYS A 160 19.32 -10.53 24.66
N TRP A 161 19.29 -9.19 24.56
CA TRP A 161 19.58 -8.32 25.70
C TRP A 161 18.56 -8.46 26.84
N LYS A 162 17.26 -8.58 26.54
CA LYS A 162 16.23 -8.87 27.56
C LYS A 162 16.49 -10.20 28.29
N ILE A 163 16.93 -11.24 27.58
CA ILE A 163 17.27 -12.55 28.18
C ILE A 163 18.49 -12.41 29.09
N ILE A 164 19.58 -11.80 28.62
CA ILE A 164 20.80 -11.64 29.42
C ILE A 164 20.49 -10.87 30.72
N LYS A 165 19.73 -9.78 30.63
CA LYS A 165 19.35 -9.00 31.80
C LYS A 165 18.56 -9.82 32.82
N LYS A 166 17.60 -10.64 32.36
CA LYS A 166 16.77 -11.49 33.22
C LYS A 166 17.56 -12.59 33.95
N TYR A 167 18.61 -13.14 33.34
CA TYR A 167 19.34 -14.29 33.89
C TYR A 167 20.64 -13.95 34.62
N TYR A 168 21.21 -12.78 34.36
CA TYR A 168 22.54 -12.42 34.86
C TYR A 168 22.58 -11.11 35.65
N LEU A 169 21.50 -10.32 35.66
CA LEU A 169 21.47 -8.99 36.31
C LEU A 169 20.27 -8.82 37.26
N GLU A 170 19.39 -9.80 37.37
CA GLU A 170 18.27 -9.92 38.32
C GLU A 170 18.45 -11.22 39.12
#